data_AF-A0A518C2I7-F1
#
_entry.id   AF-A0A518C2I7-F1
#
_cell.length_a   1.000
_cell.length_b   1.000
_cell.length_c   1.000
_cell.angle_alpha   90.00
_cell.angle_beta   90.00
_cell.angle_gamma   90.00
#
_symmetry.space_group_name_H-M   'P 1'
#
loop_
_entity.id
_entity.type
_entity.pdbx_description
1 polymer ?
#
loop_
_entity_poly.entity_id
_entity_poly.type
_entity_poly.pdbx_seq_one_letter_code
_entity_poly.pdbx_strand_id
1 'polypeptide(L)'
;MNLIALNCRNCGAPLQVPDDLKHVTCMHCGTQLAVVHEGGAAYTEKLDALAERTEQIEDKLDVLHREQKLAALDRQWDKEQEGFKIRRKDGSSHLPSKTGSIVGGVIGVGVGLFVMTIGIGTAGGRGPGGFFVLIGFLFMFVGVGTSLWQLHRAAAYEKAKRRYEHRRQQIRRG
;
A
#
# COMPACT_ATOMS: atom_id res chain seq x y z
N MET A 1 -31.92 -53.47 -20.56
CA MET A 1 -30.97 -52.34 -20.43
C MET A 1 -30.46 -52.05 -21.83
N ASN A 2 -30.78 -50.89 -22.40
CA ASN A 2 -30.32 -50.53 -23.74
C ASN A 2 -28.95 -49.85 -23.63
N LEU A 3 -27.98 -50.37 -24.37
CA LEU A 3 -26.62 -49.85 -24.47
C LEU A 3 -26.47 -49.20 -25.84
N ILE A 4 -26.03 -47.95 -25.88
CA ILE A 4 -25.78 -47.22 -27.11
C ILE A 4 -24.27 -47.19 -27.35
N ALA A 5 -23.87 -47.55 -28.57
CA ALA A 5 -22.49 -47.43 -29.02
C ALA A 5 -22.23 -45.98 -29.47
N LEU A 6 -21.30 -45.32 -28.80
CA LEU A 6 -20.89 -43.94 -29.07
C LEU A 6 -19.38 -43.90 -29.28
N ASN A 7 -18.90 -42.98 -30.12
CA ASN A 7 -17.47 -42.74 -30.22
C ASN A 7 -17.08 -41.55 -29.34
N CYS A 8 -15.93 -41.68 -28.69
CA CYS A 8 -15.33 -40.56 -27.97
C CYS A 8 -14.95 -39.44 -28.96
N ARG A 9 -15.50 -38.24 -28.78
CA ARG A 9 -15.16 -37.08 -29.61
C ARG A 9 -13.70 -36.62 -29.49
N ASN A 10 -12.99 -37.02 -28.42
CA ASN A 10 -11.58 -36.66 -28.22
C ASN A 10 -10.58 -37.63 -28.90
N CYS A 11 -10.78 -38.94 -28.75
CA CYS A 11 -9.80 -39.95 -29.20
C CYS A 11 -10.36 -40.97 -30.21
N GLY A 12 -11.66 -40.93 -30.53
CA GLY A 12 -12.30 -41.86 -31.46
C GLY A 12 -12.56 -43.26 -30.90
N ALA A 13 -12.21 -43.53 -29.63
CA ALA A 13 -12.43 -44.84 -29.03
C ALA A 13 -13.94 -45.19 -28.92
N PRO A 14 -14.33 -46.44 -29.21
CA PRO A 14 -15.71 -46.89 -29.05
C PRO A 14 -16.07 -47.01 -27.55
N LEU A 15 -17.19 -46.42 -27.17
CA LEU A 15 -17.75 -46.41 -25.82
C LEU A 15 -19.14 -47.04 -25.86
N GLN A 16 -19.44 -47.91 -24.90
CA GLN A 16 -20.79 -48.42 -24.68
C GLN A 16 -21.33 -47.76 -23.43
N VAL A 17 -22.40 -46.98 -23.60
CA VAL A 17 -22.96 -46.17 -22.51
C VAL A 17 -24.44 -46.50 -22.36
N PRO A 18 -24.97 -46.61 -21.12
CA PRO A 18 -26.41 -46.74 -20.91
C PRO A 18 -27.15 -45.50 -21.42
N ASP A 19 -28.33 -45.70 -21.99
CA ASP A 19 -29.17 -44.63 -22.58
C ASP A 19 -29.58 -43.53 -21.59
N ASP A 20 -29.53 -43.80 -20.28
CA ASP A 20 -29.92 -42.86 -19.21
C ASP A 20 -28.73 -42.07 -18.63
N LEU A 21 -27.51 -42.27 -19.14
CA LEU A 21 -26.30 -41.72 -18.55
C LEU A 21 -25.90 -40.39 -19.22
N LYS A 22 -26.04 -39.27 -18.50
CA LYS A 22 -25.70 -37.93 -19.02
C LYS A 22 -24.20 -37.63 -19.14
N HIS A 23 -23.38 -38.30 -18.34
CA HIS A 23 -21.93 -38.04 -18.28
C HIS A 23 -21.17 -39.36 -18.30
N VAL A 24 -20.13 -39.45 -19.12
CA VAL A 24 -19.27 -40.63 -19.23
C VAL A 24 -17.80 -40.19 -19.28
N THR A 25 -16.94 -40.91 -18.56
CA THR A 25 -15.49 -40.70 -18.65
C THR A 25 -14.90 -41.73 -19.59
N CYS A 26 -14.19 -41.28 -20.62
CA CYS A 26 -13.50 -42.20 -21.52
C CYS A 26 -12.34 -42.87 -20.78
N MET A 27 -12.33 -44.20 -20.69
CA MET A 27 -11.24 -44.96 -20.06
C MET A 27 -9.94 -44.93 -20.86
N HIS A 28 -9.97 -44.55 -22.14
CA HIS A 28 -8.79 -44.51 -23.00
C HIS A 28 -8.03 -43.17 -22.93
N CYS A 29 -8.73 -42.03 -22.88
CA CYS A 29 -8.10 -40.70 -22.84
C CYS A 29 -8.35 -39.94 -21.54
N GLY A 30 -9.14 -40.49 -20.61
CA GLY A 30 -9.46 -39.87 -19.33
C GLY A 30 -10.41 -38.67 -19.41
N THR A 31 -10.83 -38.25 -20.60
CA THR A 31 -11.68 -37.06 -20.78
C THR A 31 -13.11 -37.33 -20.33
N GLN A 32 -13.67 -36.39 -19.56
CA GLN A 32 -15.07 -36.40 -19.17
C GLN A 32 -15.94 -35.81 -20.29
N LEU A 33 -16.95 -36.56 -20.71
CA LEU A 33 -17.80 -36.25 -21.85
C LEU A 33 -19.26 -36.20 -21.41
N ALA A 34 -20.02 -35.23 -21.92
CA ALA A 34 -21.47 -35.22 -21.85
C ALA A 34 -22.04 -36.06 -23.01
N VAL A 35 -23.07 -36.85 -22.72
CA VAL A 35 -23.84 -37.58 -23.73
C VAL A 35 -25.08 -36.75 -24.07
N VAL A 36 -25.19 -36.30 -25.32
CA VAL A 36 -26.31 -35.50 -25.81
C VAL A 36 -27.12 -36.35 -26.77
N HIS A 37 -28.44 -36.38 -26.56
CA HIS A 37 -29.40 -37.11 -27.40
C HIS A 37 -30.28 -36.10 -28.14
N GLU A 38 -30.06 -35.92 -29.44
CA GLU A 38 -30.85 -35.01 -30.27
C GLU A 38 -31.22 -35.66 -31.61
N GLY A 39 -32.49 -35.55 -32.00
CA GLY A 39 -32.93 -35.89 -33.36
C GLY A 39 -32.70 -37.34 -33.80
N GLY A 40 -32.66 -38.31 -32.87
CA GLY A 40 -32.43 -39.73 -33.19
C GLY A 40 -30.96 -40.14 -33.27
N ALA A 41 -30.03 -39.24 -32.97
CA ALA A 41 -28.62 -39.54 -32.81
C ALA A 41 -28.16 -39.18 -31.39
N ALA A 42 -27.27 -39.99 -30.84
CA ALA A 42 -26.57 -39.68 -29.61
C ALA A 42 -25.10 -39.41 -29.94
N TYR A 43 -24.53 -38.35 -29.37
CA TYR A 43 -23.13 -37.95 -29.58
C TYR A 43 -22.49 -37.48 -28.28
N THR A 44 -21.15 -37.51 -28.22
CA THR A 44 -20.39 -37.07 -27.05
C THR A 44 -19.84 -35.66 -27.23
N GLU A 45 -19.96 -34.80 -26.23
CA GLU A 45 -19.37 -33.46 -26.19
C GLU A 45 -18.39 -33.34 -25.01
N LYS A 46 -17.27 -32.63 -25.20
CA LYS A 46 -16.29 -32.41 -24.13
C LYS A 46 -16.81 -31.41 -23.11
N LEU A 47 -16.72 -31.72 -21.82
CA LEU A 47 -16.85 -30.72 -20.76
C LEU A 47 -15.54 -29.93 -20.63
N ASP A 48 -15.24 -29.06 -21.60
CA ASP A 48 -14.07 -28.16 -21.54
C ASP A 48 -14.35 -26.87 -20.73
N ALA A 49 -15.63 -26.61 -20.39
CA ALA A 49 -16.08 -25.38 -19.73
C ALA A 49 -15.63 -25.20 -18.27
N LEU A 50 -15.01 -26.21 -17.65
CA LEU A 50 -14.50 -26.15 -16.27
C LEU A 50 -13.04 -25.69 -16.22
N ALA A 51 -12.21 -26.07 -17.18
CA ALA A 51 -10.80 -25.69 -17.20
C ALA A 51 -10.61 -24.19 -17.48
N GLU A 52 -11.37 -23.65 -18.45
CA GLU A 52 -11.31 -22.23 -18.81
C GLU A 52 -11.85 -21.32 -17.70
N ARG A 53 -12.85 -21.78 -16.93
CA ARG A 53 -13.36 -21.03 -15.76
C ARG A 53 -12.36 -21.03 -14.62
N THR A 54 -11.63 -22.12 -14.39
CA THR A 54 -10.62 -22.17 -13.32
C THR A 54 -9.46 -21.23 -13.59
N GLU A 55 -8.94 -21.18 -14.81
CA GLU A 55 -7.84 -20.27 -15.19
C GLU A 55 -8.27 -18.79 -15.04
N GLN A 56 -9.48 -18.45 -15.48
CA GLN A 56 -10.03 -17.09 -15.29
C GLN A 56 -10.29 -16.74 -13.82
N ILE A 57 -10.54 -17.73 -12.96
CA ILE A 57 -10.71 -17.53 -11.52
C ILE A 57 -9.35 -17.33 -10.85
N GLU A 58 -8.33 -18.11 -11.22
CA GLU A 58 -6.97 -17.98 -10.70
C GLU A 58 -6.40 -16.58 -11.01
N ASP A 59 -6.50 -16.11 -12.25
CA ASP A 59 -6.05 -14.76 -12.63
C ASP A 59 -6.77 -13.65 -11.84
N LYS A 60 -8.08 -13.80 -11.63
CA LYS A 60 -8.87 -12.82 -10.84
C LYS A 60 -8.50 -12.83 -9.37
N LEU A 61 -8.19 -13.99 -8.80
CA LEU A 61 -7.75 -14.12 -7.42
C LEU A 61 -6.38 -13.46 -7.22
N ASP A 62 -5.47 -13.58 -8.17
CA ASP A 62 -4.15 -12.94 -8.11
C ASP A 62 -4.24 -11.42 -8.15
N VAL A 63 -5.09 -10.87 -9.02
CA VAL A 63 -5.36 -9.42 -9.06
C VAL A 63 -5.96 -8.95 -7.73
N LEU A 64 -6.96 -9.67 -7.20
CA LEU A 64 -7.61 -9.31 -5.94
C LEU A 64 -6.63 -9.36 -4.75
N HIS A 65 -5.80 -10.40 -4.67
CA HIS A 65 -4.77 -10.51 -3.64
C HIS A 65 -3.73 -9.39 -3.71
N ARG A 66 -3.33 -8.96 -4.92
CA ARG A 66 -2.43 -7.80 -5.09
C ARG A 66 -3.09 -6.51 -4.58
N GLU A 67 -4.35 -6.27 -4.94
CA GLU A 67 -5.09 -5.10 -4.48
C GLU A 67 -5.25 -5.07 -2.96
N GLN A 68 -5.57 -6.21 -2.34
CA GLN A 68 -5.66 -6.32 -0.89
C GLN A 68 -4.32 -6.00 -0.19
N LYS A 69 -3.20 -6.50 -0.73
CA LYS A 69 -1.86 -6.19 -0.21
C LYS A 69 -1.54 -4.70 -0.30
N LEU A 70 -1.87 -4.06 -1.42
CA LEU A 70 -1.71 -2.61 -1.58
C LEU A 70 -2.58 -1.83 -0.58
N ALA A 71 -3.86 -2.20 -0.44
CA ALA A 71 -4.77 -1.54 0.49
C ALA A 71 -4.35 -1.73 1.96
N ALA A 72 -3.76 -2.87 2.32
CA ALA A 72 -3.19 -3.11 3.64
C ALA A 72 -1.95 -2.24 3.89
N LEU A 73 -1.06 -2.14 2.89
CA LEU A 73 0.14 -1.29 2.96
C LEU A 73 -0.22 0.19 3.08
N ASP A 74 -1.22 0.66 2.32
CA ASP A 74 -1.68 2.05 2.34
C ASP A 74 -2.29 2.40 3.72
N ARG A 75 -3.13 1.51 4.28
CA ARG A 75 -3.67 1.69 5.64
C ARG A 75 -2.59 1.72 6.71
N GLN A 76 -1.55 0.90 6.58
CA GLN A 76 -0.42 0.94 7.51
C GLN A 76 0.33 2.26 7.40
N TRP A 77 0.56 2.73 6.17
CA TRP A 77 1.24 3.99 5.93
C TRP A 77 0.46 5.18 6.49
N ASP A 78 -0.86 5.21 6.36
CA ASP A 78 -1.69 6.26 6.96
C ASP A 78 -1.53 6.35 8.48
N LYS A 79 -1.54 5.20 9.16
CA LYS A 79 -1.27 5.12 10.62
C LYS A 79 0.14 5.59 10.97
N GLU A 80 1.15 5.21 10.18
CA GLU A 80 2.53 5.67 10.38
C GLU A 80 2.64 7.19 10.19
N GLN A 81 1.95 7.75 9.18
CA GLN A 81 1.93 9.19 8.93
C GLN A 81 1.30 9.98 10.07
N GLU A 82 0.26 9.46 10.71
CA GLU A 82 -0.38 10.11 11.86
C GLU A 82 0.60 10.34 13.01
N GLY A 83 1.54 9.42 13.25
CA GLY A 83 2.60 9.60 14.26
C GLY A 83 3.59 10.72 13.94
N PHE A 84 3.76 11.08 12.66
CA PHE A 84 4.64 12.17 12.24
C PHE A 84 3.93 13.52 12.14
N LYS A 85 2.60 13.55 12.02
CA LYS A 85 1.80 14.79 11.99
C LYS A 85 1.88 15.50 13.34
N ILE A 86 2.34 16.75 13.33
CA ILE A 86 2.30 17.62 14.51
C ILE A 86 0.92 18.27 14.54
N ARG A 87 0.10 17.92 15.53
CA ARG A 87 -1.21 18.52 15.72
C ARG A 87 -1.03 19.90 16.34
N ARG A 88 -1.20 20.97 15.55
CA ARG A 88 -1.26 22.33 16.07
C ARG A 88 -2.59 22.56 16.80
N LYS A 89 -2.59 23.51 17.72
CA LYS A 89 -3.73 23.90 18.56
C LYS A 89 -4.91 24.50 17.76
N ASP A 90 -4.70 24.80 16.47
CA ASP A 90 -5.67 25.37 15.53
C ASP A 90 -6.44 24.33 14.69
N GLY A 91 -6.20 23.02 14.91
CA GLY A 91 -6.88 21.95 14.17
C GLY A 91 -6.33 21.69 12.77
N SER A 92 -5.37 22.48 12.29
CA SER A 92 -4.70 22.23 11.01
C SER A 92 -3.60 21.17 11.19
N SER A 93 -3.68 20.10 10.40
CA SER A 93 -2.65 19.05 10.35
C SER A 93 -1.77 19.29 9.13
N HIS A 94 -0.61 19.90 9.34
CA HIS A 94 0.38 20.02 8.28
C HIS A 94 1.29 18.78 8.26
N LEU A 95 1.46 18.19 7.07
CA LEU A 95 2.60 17.32 6.84
C LEU A 95 3.87 18.15 7.12
N PRO A 96 4.86 17.61 7.85
CA PRO A 96 6.09 18.32 8.12
C PRO A 96 6.81 18.61 6.80
N SER A 97 6.63 19.81 6.27
CA SER A 97 7.37 20.30 5.11
C SER A 97 8.72 20.82 5.60
N LYS A 98 9.78 20.55 4.84
CA LYS A 98 11.12 21.10 5.06
C LYS A 98 11.12 22.63 5.21
N THR A 99 10.10 23.31 4.67
CA THR A 99 9.91 24.76 4.74
C THR A 99 9.52 25.25 6.13
N GLY A 100 8.76 24.48 6.90
CA GLY A 100 8.32 24.88 8.25
C GLY A 100 9.43 24.87 9.29
N SER A 101 10.41 23.97 9.16
CA SER A 101 11.55 23.87 10.09
C SER A 101 12.57 24.98 9.88
N ILE A 102 12.70 25.51 8.66
CA ILE A 102 13.61 26.62 8.34
C ILE A 102 13.04 27.94 8.87
N VAL A 103 11.75 28.21 8.66
CA VAL A 103 11.12 29.47 9.10
C VAL A 103 11.10 29.60 10.63
N GLY A 104 10.80 28.52 11.37
CA GLY A 104 10.80 28.55 12.83
C GLY A 104 12.19 28.79 13.43
N GLY A 105 13.23 28.16 12.86
CA GLY A 105 14.62 28.37 13.28
C GLY A 105 15.11 29.78 13.01
N VAL A 106 14.80 30.33 11.83
CA VAL A 106 15.19 31.71 11.44
C VAL A 106 14.52 32.75 12.33
N ILE A 107 13.24 32.58 12.66
CA ILE A 107 12.52 33.48 13.58
C ILE A 107 13.10 33.38 14.99
N GLY A 108 13.36 32.17 15.50
CA GLY A 108 13.94 31.98 16.84
C GLY A 108 15.31 32.62 17.00
N VAL A 109 16.19 32.45 16.01
CA VAL A 109 17.53 33.06 16.00
C VAL A 109 17.45 34.58 15.83
N GLY A 110 16.56 35.07 14.95
CA GLY A 110 16.34 36.50 14.75
C GLY A 110 15.81 37.22 15.99
N VAL A 111 14.84 36.61 16.68
CA VAL A 111 14.30 37.14 17.95
C VAL A 111 15.36 37.10 19.05
N GLY A 112 16.15 36.02 19.14
CA GLY A 112 17.26 35.93 20.11
C GLY A 112 18.31 37.01 19.91
N LEU A 113 18.74 37.25 18.67
CA LEU A 113 19.67 38.33 18.31
C LEU A 113 19.08 39.71 18.61
N PHE A 114 17.80 39.94 18.30
CA PHE A 114 17.12 41.20 18.56
C PHE A 114 17.08 41.53 20.07
N VAL A 115 16.68 40.57 20.91
CA VAL A 115 16.66 40.74 22.38
C VAL A 115 18.06 41.00 22.94
N MET A 116 19.09 40.35 22.36
CA MET A 116 20.48 40.55 22.76
C MET A 116 21.00 41.95 22.43
N THR A 117 20.65 42.50 21.26
CA THR A 117 21.05 43.88 20.88
C THR A 117 20.46 44.94 21.80
N ILE A 118 19.22 44.74 22.28
CA ILE A 118 18.58 45.63 23.27
C ILE A 118 19.27 45.55 24.63
N GLY A 119 19.68 44.34 25.05
CA GLY A 119 20.43 44.14 26.30
C GLY A 119 21.82 44.79 26.30
N ILE A 120 22.50 44.84 25.15
CA ILE A 120 23.83 45.46 25.01
C ILE A 120 23.72 46.99 24.96
N GLY A 121 22.69 47.54 24.30
CA GLY A 121 22.46 48.98 24.19
C GLY A 121 21.97 49.65 25.48
N THR A 122 21.37 48.87 26.39
CA THR A 122 20.89 49.36 27.69
C THR A 122 22.02 49.32 28.74
N ALA A 123 22.90 50.32 28.67
CA ALA A 123 23.83 50.77 29.71
C ALA A 123 24.55 49.67 30.54
N GLY A 124 25.66 49.17 30.00
CA GLY A 124 26.88 48.89 30.77
C GLY A 124 26.76 47.87 31.90
N GLY A 125 26.42 46.61 31.60
CA GLY A 125 26.83 45.39 32.33
C GLY A 125 26.46 45.23 33.82
N ARG A 126 25.96 46.26 34.50
CA ARG A 126 25.67 46.29 35.94
C ARG A 126 24.20 46.56 36.28
N GLY A 127 23.35 46.70 35.25
CA GLY A 127 21.90 46.86 35.36
C GLY A 127 21.11 45.72 34.69
N PRO A 128 19.76 45.82 34.61
CA PRO A 128 18.89 44.77 34.06
C PRO A 128 19.19 44.35 32.61
N GLY A 129 20.04 45.08 31.86
CA GLY A 129 20.55 44.70 30.54
C GLY A 129 21.26 43.34 30.50
N GLY A 130 21.98 42.95 31.57
CA GLY A 130 22.62 41.63 31.66
C GLY A 130 21.61 40.46 31.64
N PHE A 131 20.41 40.67 32.17
CA PHE A 131 19.34 39.68 32.16
C PHE A 131 18.78 39.45 30.74
N PHE A 132 18.66 40.51 29.93
CA PHE A 132 18.22 40.41 28.54
C PHE A 132 19.23 39.64 27.66
N VAL A 133 20.53 39.77 27.92
CA VAL A 133 21.57 39.01 27.20
C VAL A 133 21.44 37.50 27.51
N LEU A 134 21.21 37.12 28.77
CA LEU A 134 20.98 35.72 29.15
C LEU A 134 19.70 35.15 28.53
N ILE A 135 18.62 35.94 28.48
CA ILE A 135 17.38 35.57 27.78
C ILE A 135 17.65 35.40 26.28
N GLY A 136 18.43 36.28 25.66
CA GLY A 136 18.82 36.16 24.25
C GLY A 136 19.52 34.83 23.96
N PHE A 137 20.49 34.44 24.80
CA PHE A 137 21.14 33.12 24.71
C PHE A 137 20.14 31.97 24.89
N LEU A 138 19.23 32.06 25.86
CA LEU A 138 18.20 31.03 26.07
C LEU A 138 17.37 30.81 24.81
N PHE A 139 16.85 31.89 24.20
CA PHE A 139 16.09 31.79 22.95
C PHE A 139 16.93 31.27 21.78
N MET A 140 18.21 31.62 21.71
CA MET A 140 19.13 31.10 20.71
C MET A 140 19.30 29.58 20.85
N PHE A 141 19.58 29.08 22.06
CA PHE A 141 19.74 27.65 22.31
C PHE A 141 18.43 26.88 22.09
N VAL A 142 17.29 27.42 22.54
CA VAL A 142 15.97 26.82 22.30
C VAL A 142 15.64 26.81 20.79
N GLY A 143 15.93 27.89 20.07
CA GLY A 143 15.74 27.98 18.63
C GLY A 143 16.57 26.95 17.85
N VAL A 144 17.86 26.82 18.20
CA VAL A 144 18.75 25.82 17.58
C VAL A 144 18.32 24.40 17.95
N GLY A 145 18.02 24.13 19.23
CA GLY A 145 17.60 22.81 19.70
C GLY A 145 16.30 22.34 19.04
N THR A 146 15.30 23.21 18.94
CA THR A 146 14.04 22.90 18.25
C THR A 146 14.24 22.71 16.74
N SER A 147 15.14 23.49 16.12
CA SER A 147 15.50 23.32 14.70
C SER A 147 16.14 21.96 14.41
N LEU A 148 17.12 21.55 15.23
CA LEU A 148 17.78 20.24 15.10
C LEU A 148 16.79 19.08 15.30
N TRP A 149 15.91 19.19 16.31
CA TRP A 149 14.88 18.18 16.55
C TRP A 149 13.92 18.03 15.37
N GLN A 150 13.50 19.15 14.76
CA GLN A 150 12.65 19.15 13.56
C GLN A 150 13.34 18.53 12.35
N LEU A 151 14.64 18.80 12.14
CA LEU A 151 15.42 18.20 11.05
C LEU A 151 15.50 16.68 11.21
N HIS A 152 15.76 16.19 12.42
CA HIS A 152 15.80 14.76 12.69
C HIS A 152 14.44 14.10 12.42
N ARG A 153 13.35 14.75 12.82
CA ARG A 153 11.98 14.26 12.57
C ARG A 153 11.63 14.25 11.09
N ALA A 154 12.03 15.28 10.34
CA ALA A 154 11.85 15.34 8.89
C ALA A 154 12.64 14.23 8.16
N ALA A 155 13.89 13.99 8.57
CA ALA A 155 14.71 12.91 8.02
C ALA A 155 14.09 11.52 8.29
N ALA A 156 13.56 11.31 9.50
CA ALA A 156 12.85 10.09 9.85
C ALA A 156 11.61 9.87 8.98
N TYR A 157 10.83 10.92 8.72
CA TYR A 157 9.68 10.87 7.81
C TYR A 157 10.10 10.53 6.37
N GLU A 158 11.11 11.19 5.81
CA GLU A 158 11.60 10.89 4.46
C GLU A 158 12.12 9.46 4.32
N LYS A 159 12.79 8.94 5.36
CA LYS A 159 13.24 7.55 5.39
C LYS A 159 12.05 6.59 5.41
N ALA A 160 11.02 6.89 6.20
CA ALA A 160 9.79 6.09 6.25
C ALA A 160 9.03 6.10 4.91
N LYS A 161 8.88 7.28 4.30
CA LYS A 161 8.23 7.46 3.00
C LYS A 161 8.91 6.67 1.89
N ARG A 162 10.24 6.72 1.81
CA ARG A 162 11.02 5.93 0.83
C ARG A 162 10.80 4.43 1.00
N ARG A 163 10.74 3.92 2.24
CA ARG A 163 10.42 2.50 2.50
C ARG A 163 9.02 2.12 2.04
N TYR A 164 8.04 2.99 2.25
CA TYR A 164 6.67 2.77 1.78
C TYR A 164 6.62 2.74 0.24
N GLU A 165 7.20 3.73 -0.42
CA GLU A 165 7.23 3.80 -1.89
C GLU A 165 7.93 2.58 -2.51
N HIS A 166 9.04 2.15 -1.93
CA HIS A 166 9.75 0.95 -2.37
C HIS A 166 8.89 -0.32 -2.23
N ARG A 167 8.23 -0.52 -1.08
CA ARG A 167 7.31 -1.66 -0.87
C ARG A 167 6.14 -1.63 -1.85
N ARG A 168 5.58 -0.45 -2.12
CA ARG A 168 4.48 -0.28 -3.07
C ARG A 168 4.89 -0.64 -4.50
N GLN A 169 6.11 -0.28 -4.92
CA GLN A 169 6.64 -0.65 -6.22
C GLN A 169 6.88 -2.15 -6.35
N GLN A 170 7.33 -2.82 -5.29
CA GLN A 170 7.49 -4.27 -5.28
C GLN A 170 6.15 -5.00 -5.48
N ILE A 171 5.09 -4.58 -4.78
CA ILE A 171 3.75 -5.20 -4.93
C ILE A 171 3.13 -4.91 -6.31
N ARG A 172 3.47 -3.78 -6.94
CA ARG A 172 3.00 -3.47 -8.31
C ARG A 172 3.73 -4.24 -9.41
N ARG A 173 4.97 -4.71 -9.16
CA ARG A 173 5.80 -5.40 -10.15
C ARG A 173 5.70 -6.92 -10.09
N GLY A 174 5.33 -7.49 -8.95
CA GLY A 174 5.14 -8.93 -8.75
C GLY A 174 3.69 -9.31 -8.95
#